data_AF-A0A943PW02-F1
#
_entry.id   AF-A0A943PW02-F1
#
_cell.length_a   1.000
_cell.length_b   1.000
_cell.length_c   1.000
_cell.angle_alpha   90.00
_cell.angle_beta   90.00
_cell.angle_gamma   90.00
#
_symmetry.space_group_name_H-M   'P 1'
#
loop_
_entity.id
_entity.type
_entity.pdbx_description
1 polymer ?
#
loop_
_entity_poly.entity_id
_entity_poly.type
_entity_poly.pdbx_seq_one_letter_code
_entity_poly.pdbx_strand_id
1 'polypeptide(L)'
;MKKILYVLAVLMLLQNFSYAQENISFVYINGSNNNDEKMKNWFEKGVHKLHPKMRESFVKNKEAYNLFLKDGQYSINEEPVIFFWGDKSKTDLEFVEQQLDISKAFSPTIAYGVRSLIAGFLHDAIWVQKSHHMLPIIDELNNMVKAEAEKGNKVVLYGYSAGSFITYEYMFNKLRYLNVDKLFDAVEVSEDIKDFVANNPMKNTCISALSKAQLGAVTSDGHLAVDKNPETFKHNYLKLDEATEAACVPQGVLKGVVNFASPLVLFYSDLADPDYELTYYNKFLLKNIIEDGLFLLTVNFKEDPMGYPSTQNLTLEDMENKANINLKEPKGFVFDNSTVWSKRTFLLAHTSYWSARRTFSKEVAKSYVIGYKFLYDKDFQLKLIKKRKYTSDL
;
A
#
# COMPACT_ATOMS: atom_id res chain seq x y z
N MET A 1 1.77 59.18 7.86
CA MET A 1 1.97 57.88 8.55
C MET A 1 0.69 57.08 8.79
N LYS A 2 -0.38 57.64 9.40
CA LYS A 2 -1.64 56.90 9.66
C LYS A 2 -2.30 56.27 8.42
N LYS A 3 -2.27 56.96 7.26
CA LYS A 3 -2.82 56.44 5.99
C LYS A 3 -2.03 55.25 5.42
N ILE A 4 -0.70 55.22 5.61
CA ILE A 4 0.17 54.13 5.15
C ILE A 4 -0.05 52.89 6.02
N LEU A 5 -0.22 53.07 7.34
CA LEU A 5 -0.57 51.99 8.26
C LEU A 5 -1.93 51.36 7.94
N TYR A 6 -2.92 52.16 7.55
CA TYR A 6 -4.24 51.65 7.14
C TYR A 6 -4.15 50.84 5.84
N VAL A 7 -3.35 51.27 4.87
CA VAL A 7 -3.13 50.54 3.62
C VAL A 7 -2.41 49.21 3.88
N LEU A 8 -1.40 49.20 4.76
CA LEU A 8 -0.70 47.97 5.16
C LEU A 8 -1.61 47.00 5.93
N ALA A 9 -2.47 47.50 6.82
CA ALA A 9 -3.43 46.67 7.55
C ALA A 9 -4.50 46.07 6.62
N VAL A 10 -4.98 46.83 5.63
CA VAL A 10 -5.91 46.33 4.61
C VAL A 10 -5.23 45.33 3.68
N LEU A 11 -3.95 45.53 3.32
CA LEU A 11 -3.16 44.56 2.55
C LEU A 11 -2.91 43.26 3.33
N MET A 12 -2.67 43.32 4.66
CA MET A 12 -2.58 42.13 5.51
C MET A 12 -3.92 41.39 5.68
N LEU A 13 -5.06 42.10 5.64
CA LEU A 13 -6.40 41.50 5.66
C LEU A 13 -6.82 40.93 4.29
N LEU A 14 -6.27 41.47 3.20
CA LEU A 14 -6.44 40.98 1.82
C LEU A 14 -5.43 39.91 1.43
N GLN A 15 -4.44 39.61 2.27
CA GLN A 15 -3.78 38.32 2.26
C GLN A 15 -4.83 37.29 2.69
N ASN A 16 -5.66 36.87 1.73
CA ASN A 16 -6.26 35.56 1.81
C ASN A 16 -5.12 34.62 2.19
N PHE A 17 -5.21 34.01 3.37
CA PHE A 17 -4.49 32.79 3.66
C PHE A 17 -5.01 31.77 2.65
N SER A 18 -4.55 31.88 1.41
CA SER A 18 -4.61 30.81 0.43
C SER A 18 -3.64 29.79 0.97
N TYR A 19 -4.11 28.96 1.91
CA TYR A 19 -3.45 27.70 2.20
C TYR A 19 -3.24 27.06 0.83
N ALA A 20 -1.98 26.89 0.44
CA ALA A 20 -1.66 26.22 -0.81
C ALA A 20 -2.37 24.87 -0.75
N GLN A 21 -3.37 24.69 -1.62
CA GLN A 21 -4.14 23.46 -1.66
C GLN A 21 -3.17 22.35 -2.06
N GLU A 22 -2.88 21.45 -1.13
CA GLU A 22 -1.99 20.32 -1.40
C GLU A 22 -2.75 19.32 -2.28
N ASN A 23 -2.09 18.77 -3.28
CA ASN A 23 -2.72 17.84 -4.20
C ASN A 23 -2.43 16.39 -3.80
N ILE A 24 -3.36 15.50 -4.11
CA ILE A 24 -3.24 14.05 -3.90
C ILE A 24 -3.37 13.35 -5.25
N SER A 25 -2.31 12.65 -5.65
CA SER A 25 -2.30 11.77 -6.80
C SER A 25 -2.75 10.37 -6.42
N PHE A 26 -3.72 9.84 -7.17
CA PHE A 26 -4.11 8.45 -7.09
C PHE A 26 -3.34 7.66 -8.14
N VAL A 27 -2.46 6.77 -7.69
CA VAL A 27 -1.62 5.91 -8.54
C VAL A 27 -2.29 4.54 -8.63
N TYR A 28 -2.79 4.19 -9.81
CA TYR A 28 -3.48 2.93 -10.06
C TYR A 28 -2.49 1.89 -10.59
N ILE A 29 -2.38 0.77 -9.88
CA ILE A 29 -1.46 -0.33 -10.18
C ILE A 29 -2.27 -1.48 -10.76
N ASN A 30 -1.90 -1.97 -11.95
CA ASN A 30 -2.64 -3.07 -12.57
C ASN A 30 -2.47 -4.39 -11.81
N GLY A 31 -3.41 -5.30 -12.07
CA GLY A 31 -3.40 -6.66 -11.55
C GLY A 31 -3.03 -7.67 -12.60
N SER A 32 -3.31 -8.94 -12.27
CA SER A 32 -3.06 -10.09 -13.14
C SER A 32 -3.89 -10.07 -14.43
N ASN A 33 -3.43 -10.78 -15.46
CA ASN A 33 -4.07 -10.90 -16.78
C ASN A 33 -4.02 -9.64 -17.64
N ASN A 34 -3.15 -8.68 -17.33
CA ASN A 34 -2.96 -7.47 -18.12
C ASN A 34 -1.58 -7.41 -18.79
N ASN A 35 -1.26 -8.37 -19.65
CA ASN A 35 0.13 -8.57 -20.08
C ASN A 35 0.35 -8.26 -21.57
N ASP A 36 -0.73 -7.92 -22.29
CA ASP A 36 -0.69 -7.48 -23.68
C ASP A 36 -1.16 -6.02 -23.83
N GLU A 37 -0.96 -5.47 -25.03
CA GLU A 37 -1.37 -4.09 -25.36
C GLU A 37 -2.89 -3.88 -25.24
N LYS A 38 -3.69 -4.91 -25.53
CA LYS A 38 -5.15 -4.85 -25.45
C LYS A 38 -5.60 -4.70 -23.99
N MET A 39 -4.98 -5.42 -23.08
CA MET A 39 -5.29 -5.42 -21.67
C MET A 39 -4.70 -4.20 -20.95
N LYS A 40 -3.54 -3.70 -21.40
CA LYS A 40 -3.05 -2.35 -21.03
C LYS A 40 -4.10 -1.28 -21.35
N ASN A 41 -4.56 -1.25 -22.60
CA ASN A 41 -5.59 -0.33 -23.05
C ASN A 41 -6.92 -0.51 -22.27
N TRP A 42 -7.29 -1.75 -21.94
CA TRP A 42 -8.47 -2.04 -21.12
C TRP A 42 -8.33 -1.45 -19.71
N PHE A 43 -7.19 -1.65 -19.07
CA PHE A 43 -6.88 -1.12 -17.74
C PHE A 43 -6.90 0.40 -17.74
N GLU A 44 -6.19 1.04 -18.66
CA GLU A 44 -6.15 2.51 -18.79
C GLU A 44 -7.55 3.10 -18.99
N LYS A 45 -8.35 2.53 -19.90
CA LYS A 45 -9.76 2.92 -20.10
C LYS A 45 -10.61 2.69 -18.86
N GLY A 46 -10.34 1.65 -18.08
CA GLY A 46 -10.97 1.36 -16.81
C GLY A 46 -10.66 2.46 -15.78
N VAL A 47 -9.39 2.82 -15.64
CA VAL A 47 -8.91 3.85 -14.72
C VAL A 47 -9.49 5.22 -15.05
N HIS A 48 -9.43 5.67 -16.32
CA HIS A 48 -10.01 6.97 -16.71
C HIS A 48 -11.52 7.07 -16.47
N LYS A 49 -12.24 5.94 -16.45
CA LYS A 49 -13.66 5.90 -16.08
C LYS A 49 -13.88 5.87 -14.57
N LEU A 50 -13.02 5.17 -13.83
CA LEU A 50 -13.11 5.00 -12.39
C LEU A 50 -12.68 6.27 -11.63
N HIS A 51 -11.57 6.88 -12.02
CA HIS A 51 -10.93 7.96 -11.28
C HIS A 51 -11.85 9.17 -11.02
N PRO A 52 -12.62 9.69 -11.99
CA PRO A 52 -13.58 10.77 -11.73
C PRO A 52 -14.64 10.38 -10.69
N LYS A 53 -15.05 9.10 -10.66
CA LYS A 53 -16.02 8.60 -9.67
C LYS A 53 -15.40 8.40 -8.31
N MET A 54 -14.12 8.05 -8.24
CA MET A 54 -13.36 8.00 -6.99
C MET A 54 -13.28 9.40 -6.37
N ARG A 55 -12.81 10.38 -7.14
CA ARG A 55 -12.76 11.80 -6.73
C ARG A 55 -14.13 12.31 -6.27
N GLU A 56 -15.16 12.12 -7.09
CA GLU A 56 -16.54 12.51 -6.75
C GLU A 56 -17.02 11.89 -5.43
N SER A 57 -16.65 10.64 -5.14
CA SER A 57 -17.10 9.94 -3.94
C SER A 57 -16.47 10.50 -2.66
N PHE A 58 -15.18 10.87 -2.69
CA PHE A 58 -14.52 11.54 -1.56
C PHE A 58 -15.04 12.97 -1.36
N VAL A 59 -15.32 13.70 -2.44
CA VAL A 59 -15.86 15.07 -2.36
C VAL A 59 -17.30 15.09 -1.85
N LYS A 60 -18.16 14.18 -2.31
CA LYS A 60 -19.58 14.15 -1.91
C LYS A 60 -19.83 13.53 -0.54
N ASN A 61 -18.94 12.67 -0.07
CA ASN A 61 -19.06 12.13 1.28
C ASN A 61 -18.52 13.18 2.27
N LYS A 62 -19.43 13.87 2.98
CA LYS A 62 -19.08 14.95 3.93
C LYS A 62 -18.01 14.52 4.94
N GLU A 63 -18.11 13.31 5.49
CA GLU A 63 -17.12 12.85 6.47
C GLU A 63 -15.76 12.55 5.84
N ALA A 64 -15.75 11.97 4.63
CA ALA A 64 -14.50 11.76 3.91
C ALA A 64 -13.86 13.08 3.47
N TYR A 65 -14.67 14.06 3.03
CA TYR A 65 -14.21 15.41 2.70
C TYR A 65 -13.54 16.07 3.92
N ASN A 66 -14.15 15.97 5.10
CA ASN A 66 -13.60 16.54 6.31
C ASN A 66 -12.33 15.78 6.78
N LEU A 67 -12.37 14.44 6.83
CA LEU A 67 -11.29 13.63 7.40
C LEU A 67 -10.10 13.45 6.46
N PHE A 68 -10.34 13.16 5.18
CA PHE A 68 -9.29 12.90 4.19
C PHE A 68 -8.85 14.18 3.48
N LEU A 69 -9.82 14.98 3.01
CA LEU A 69 -9.53 16.20 2.27
C LEU A 69 -9.30 17.43 3.17
N LYS A 70 -9.39 17.26 4.50
CA LYS A 70 -9.20 18.30 5.52
C LYS A 70 -9.96 19.59 5.18
N ASP A 71 -11.26 19.44 4.95
CA ASP A 71 -12.17 20.53 4.59
C ASP A 71 -11.76 21.30 3.31
N GLY A 72 -11.04 20.64 2.40
CA GLY A 72 -10.59 21.19 1.12
C GLY A 72 -9.14 21.69 1.12
N GLN A 73 -8.40 21.56 2.23
CA GLN A 73 -6.94 21.77 2.23
C GLN A 73 -6.23 20.83 1.25
N TYR A 74 -6.80 19.64 1.02
CA TYR A 74 -6.37 18.73 -0.03
C TYR A 74 -7.36 18.67 -1.20
N SER A 75 -6.83 18.59 -2.42
CA SER A 75 -7.58 18.17 -3.61
C SER A 75 -7.03 16.86 -4.18
N ILE A 76 -7.91 15.99 -4.64
CA ILE A 76 -7.52 14.88 -5.49
C ILE A 76 -7.32 15.44 -6.90
N ASN A 77 -6.17 15.12 -7.50
CA ASN A 77 -5.83 15.52 -8.86
C ASN A 77 -6.91 15.09 -9.86
N GLU A 78 -7.05 15.85 -10.96
CA GLU A 78 -8.10 15.57 -11.95
C GLU A 78 -7.76 14.37 -12.83
N GLU A 79 -6.48 14.22 -13.16
CA GLU A 79 -5.95 13.12 -13.96
C GLU A 79 -5.40 12.00 -13.06
N PRO A 80 -5.69 10.73 -13.39
CA PRO A 80 -5.11 9.60 -12.69
C PRO A 80 -3.63 9.44 -13.05
N VAL A 81 -2.85 8.89 -12.11
CA VAL A 81 -1.53 8.35 -12.41
C VAL A 81 -1.68 6.85 -12.61
N ILE A 82 -1.14 6.31 -13.70
CA ILE A 82 -1.30 4.90 -14.07
C ILE A 82 0.08 4.25 -14.02
N PHE A 83 0.22 3.22 -13.18
CA PHE A 83 1.40 2.38 -13.10
C PHE A 83 1.10 1.00 -13.68
N PHE A 84 1.69 0.72 -14.83
CA PHE A 84 1.48 -0.54 -15.54
C PHE A 84 2.76 -1.37 -15.56
N TRP A 85 2.70 -2.58 -15.04
CA TRP A 85 3.83 -3.52 -14.94
C TRP A 85 3.57 -4.86 -15.64
N GLY A 86 2.32 -5.14 -16.05
CA GLY A 86 1.93 -6.48 -16.54
C GLY A 86 2.62 -6.90 -17.83
N ASP A 87 3.15 -5.96 -18.61
CA ASP A 87 3.99 -6.24 -19.78
C ASP A 87 5.28 -7.00 -19.41
N LYS A 88 5.77 -6.85 -18.18
CA LYS A 88 7.01 -7.51 -17.72
C LYS A 88 6.88 -9.02 -17.54
N SER A 89 5.68 -9.54 -17.29
CA SER A 89 5.43 -10.98 -17.11
C SER A 89 4.85 -11.66 -18.37
N LYS A 90 4.74 -10.92 -19.49
CA LYS A 90 4.12 -11.39 -20.72
C LYS A 90 4.73 -12.68 -21.26
N THR A 91 6.06 -12.75 -21.37
CA THR A 91 6.76 -13.91 -21.93
C THR A 91 6.53 -15.17 -21.10
N ASP A 92 6.56 -15.06 -19.77
CA ASP A 92 6.28 -16.19 -18.88
C ASP A 92 4.82 -16.63 -18.95
N LEU A 93 3.89 -15.67 -19.08
CA LEU A 93 2.47 -15.99 -19.24
C LEU A 93 2.18 -16.73 -20.54
N GLU A 94 2.78 -16.29 -21.66
CA GLU A 94 2.66 -16.98 -22.96
C GLU A 94 3.11 -18.44 -22.87
N PHE A 95 4.17 -18.73 -22.09
CA PHE A 95 4.59 -20.10 -21.83
C PHE A 95 3.54 -20.91 -21.04
N VAL A 96 2.95 -20.31 -19.99
CA VAL A 96 1.88 -20.97 -19.21
C VAL A 96 0.64 -21.22 -20.07
N GLU A 97 0.26 -20.28 -20.93
CA GLU A 97 -0.86 -20.42 -21.86
C GLU A 97 -0.63 -21.57 -22.85
N GLN A 98 0.60 -21.72 -23.37
CA GLN A 98 0.96 -22.86 -24.24
C GLN A 98 0.77 -24.21 -23.52
N GLN A 99 1.16 -24.32 -22.24
CA GLN A 99 0.95 -25.54 -21.46
C GLN A 99 -0.54 -25.79 -21.15
N LEU A 100 -1.29 -24.72 -20.88
CA LEU A 100 -2.73 -24.79 -20.66
C LEU A 100 -3.47 -25.24 -21.94
N ASP A 101 -3.00 -24.83 -23.11
CA ASP A 101 -3.55 -25.23 -24.40
C ASP A 101 -3.42 -26.72 -24.68
N ILE A 102 -2.34 -27.37 -24.21
CA ILE A 102 -2.21 -28.84 -24.26
C ILE A 102 -3.33 -29.50 -23.45
N SER A 103 -3.78 -28.86 -22.36
CA SER A 103 -4.88 -29.37 -21.54
C SER A 103 -6.25 -29.34 -22.21
N LYS A 104 -6.45 -28.54 -23.27
CA LYS A 104 -7.68 -28.54 -24.07
C LYS A 104 -7.99 -29.93 -24.63
N ALA A 105 -6.96 -30.70 -24.98
CA ALA A 105 -7.11 -32.00 -25.62
C ALA A 105 -7.71 -33.09 -24.70
N PHE A 106 -7.61 -32.91 -23.38
CA PHE A 106 -8.02 -33.94 -22.40
C PHE A 106 -8.93 -33.41 -21.28
N SER A 107 -9.36 -32.15 -21.34
CA SER A 107 -10.18 -31.53 -20.29
C SER A 107 -11.58 -31.18 -20.78
N PRO A 108 -12.64 -31.44 -19.99
CA PRO A 108 -13.96 -30.90 -20.28
C PRO A 108 -13.93 -29.37 -20.40
N THR A 109 -14.71 -28.79 -21.32
CA THR A 109 -14.69 -27.34 -21.64
C THR A 109 -14.83 -26.44 -20.41
N ILE A 110 -15.70 -26.81 -19.47
CA ILE A 110 -15.92 -26.05 -18.23
C ILE A 110 -14.67 -26.10 -17.34
N ALA A 111 -14.07 -27.28 -17.18
CA ALA A 111 -12.87 -27.45 -16.38
C ALA A 111 -11.68 -26.71 -17.00
N TYR A 112 -11.56 -26.73 -18.33
CA TYR A 112 -10.58 -25.93 -19.06
C TYR A 112 -10.78 -24.42 -18.82
N GLY A 113 -12.03 -23.93 -18.91
CA GLY A 113 -12.34 -22.52 -18.66
C GLY A 113 -11.99 -22.08 -17.23
N VAL A 114 -12.28 -22.92 -16.23
CA VAL A 114 -11.92 -22.64 -14.83
C VAL A 114 -10.40 -22.65 -14.65
N ARG A 115 -9.68 -23.61 -15.24
CA ARG A 115 -8.21 -23.65 -15.18
C ARG A 115 -7.57 -22.43 -15.83
N SER A 116 -8.07 -22.01 -16.99
CA SER A 116 -7.59 -20.82 -17.69
C SER A 116 -7.77 -19.57 -16.83
N LEU A 117 -8.94 -19.41 -16.20
CA LEU A 117 -9.21 -18.30 -15.29
C LEU A 117 -8.27 -18.29 -14.08
N ILE A 118 -8.11 -19.43 -13.40
CA ILE A 118 -7.24 -19.56 -12.23
C ILE A 118 -5.77 -19.34 -12.61
N ALA A 119 -5.31 -19.93 -13.73
CA ALA A 119 -3.95 -19.79 -14.21
C ALA A 119 -3.61 -18.32 -14.48
N GLY A 120 -4.49 -17.58 -15.16
CA GLY A 120 -4.29 -16.16 -15.41
C GLY A 120 -4.22 -15.33 -14.13
N PHE A 121 -5.11 -15.58 -13.16
CA PHE A 121 -5.09 -14.85 -11.89
C PHE A 121 -3.88 -15.17 -11.00
N LEU A 122 -3.50 -16.45 -10.92
CA LEU A 122 -2.42 -16.92 -10.07
C LEU A 122 -1.04 -16.72 -10.69
N HIS A 123 -0.90 -16.78 -12.02
CA HIS A 123 0.40 -16.64 -12.69
C HIS A 123 1.10 -15.36 -12.23
N ASP A 124 0.46 -14.23 -12.48
CA ASP A 124 1.02 -12.91 -12.21
C ASP A 124 1.19 -12.68 -10.70
N ALA A 125 0.29 -13.22 -9.87
CA ALA A 125 0.43 -13.21 -8.42
C ALA A 125 1.70 -13.96 -7.96
N ILE A 126 1.93 -15.16 -8.47
CA ILE A 126 3.12 -15.98 -8.15
C ILE A 126 4.39 -15.35 -8.75
N TRP A 127 4.29 -14.80 -9.95
CA TRP A 127 5.41 -14.21 -10.66
C TRP A 127 5.93 -13.00 -9.90
N VAL A 128 5.06 -12.07 -9.47
CA VAL A 128 5.51 -10.91 -8.68
C VAL A 128 6.00 -11.27 -7.28
N GLN A 129 5.71 -12.44 -6.73
CA GLN A 129 6.26 -12.85 -5.43
C GLN A 129 7.75 -13.20 -5.48
N LYS A 130 8.34 -13.38 -6.68
CA LYS A 130 9.78 -13.60 -6.81
C LYS A 130 10.52 -12.28 -6.73
N SER A 131 11.49 -12.17 -5.82
CA SER A 131 12.19 -10.90 -5.53
C SER A 131 12.87 -10.27 -6.76
N HIS A 132 13.44 -11.08 -7.67
CA HIS A 132 14.08 -10.57 -8.89
C HIS A 132 13.08 -9.96 -9.90
N HIS A 133 11.79 -10.23 -9.75
CA HIS A 133 10.72 -9.58 -10.49
C HIS A 133 10.13 -8.40 -9.70
N MET A 134 9.89 -8.59 -8.39
CA MET A 134 9.28 -7.56 -7.53
C MET A 134 10.14 -6.31 -7.37
N LEU A 135 11.43 -6.48 -7.04
CA LEU A 135 12.30 -5.37 -6.67
C LEU A 135 12.43 -4.31 -7.79
N PRO A 136 12.64 -4.69 -9.08
CA PRO A 136 12.62 -3.73 -10.18
C PRO A 136 11.26 -3.02 -10.34
N ILE A 137 10.14 -3.72 -10.14
CA ILE A 137 8.79 -3.13 -10.25
C ILE A 137 8.58 -2.06 -9.18
N ILE A 138 8.93 -2.34 -7.92
CA ILE A 138 8.76 -1.36 -6.85
C ILE A 138 9.76 -0.20 -6.95
N ASP A 139 10.92 -0.40 -7.59
CA ASP A 139 11.86 0.68 -7.92
C ASP A 139 11.26 1.65 -8.95
N GLU A 140 10.65 1.12 -10.02
CA GLU A 140 9.95 1.93 -11.02
C GLU A 140 8.75 2.66 -10.42
N LEU A 141 7.98 1.98 -9.56
CA LEU A 141 6.88 2.61 -8.82
C LEU A 141 7.40 3.74 -7.92
N ASN A 142 8.51 3.53 -7.21
CA ASN A 142 9.10 4.55 -6.33
C ASN A 142 9.57 5.78 -7.11
N ASN A 143 10.14 5.60 -8.31
CA ASN A 143 10.50 6.72 -9.18
C ASN A 143 9.25 7.54 -9.58
N MET A 144 8.15 6.87 -9.90
CA MET A 144 6.87 7.55 -10.18
C MET A 144 6.33 8.29 -8.95
N VAL A 145 6.37 7.69 -7.76
CA VAL A 145 5.94 8.34 -6.51
C VAL A 145 6.82 9.55 -6.17
N LYS A 146 8.13 9.45 -6.36
CA LYS A 146 9.06 10.58 -6.18
C LYS A 146 8.80 11.71 -7.17
N ALA A 147 8.55 11.40 -8.44
CA ALA A 147 8.17 12.40 -9.45
C ALA A 147 6.86 13.11 -9.09
N GLU A 148 5.89 12.43 -8.47
CA GLU A 148 4.68 13.07 -7.94
C GLU A 148 4.99 13.96 -6.72
N ALA A 149 5.87 13.50 -5.82
CA ALA A 149 6.32 14.30 -4.68
C ALA A 149 7.04 15.59 -5.10
N GLU A 150 7.86 15.53 -6.15
CA GLU A 150 8.57 16.70 -6.72
C GLU A 150 7.60 17.75 -7.28
N LYS A 151 6.41 17.33 -7.74
CA LYS A 151 5.31 18.24 -8.13
C LYS A 151 4.55 18.83 -6.92
N GLY A 152 4.92 18.45 -5.70
CA GLY A 152 4.22 18.81 -4.47
C GLY A 152 3.02 17.91 -4.15
N ASN A 153 2.81 16.82 -4.89
CA ASN A 153 1.69 15.92 -4.67
C ASN A 153 1.99 14.93 -3.54
N LYS A 154 0.97 14.66 -2.73
CA LYS A 154 0.91 13.45 -1.90
C LYS A 154 0.38 12.28 -2.73
N VAL A 155 0.57 11.05 -2.27
CA VAL A 155 0.21 9.86 -3.06
C VAL A 155 -0.68 8.90 -2.28
N VAL A 156 -1.68 8.33 -2.96
CA VAL A 156 -2.40 7.13 -2.53
C VAL A 156 -2.23 6.06 -3.61
N LEU A 157 -1.79 4.86 -3.21
CA LEU A 157 -1.64 3.73 -4.13
C LEU A 157 -2.94 2.92 -4.19
N TYR A 158 -3.33 2.50 -5.38
CA TYR A 158 -4.51 1.67 -5.64
C TYR A 158 -4.07 0.35 -6.28
N GLY A 159 -3.93 -0.70 -5.46
CA GLY A 159 -3.53 -2.03 -5.88
C GLY A 159 -4.71 -2.90 -6.30
N TYR A 160 -4.82 -3.21 -7.59
CA TYR A 160 -5.82 -4.14 -8.11
C TYR A 160 -5.26 -5.56 -8.20
N SER A 161 -5.93 -6.56 -7.62
CA SER A 161 -5.55 -7.98 -7.76
C SER A 161 -4.06 -8.19 -7.46
N ALA A 162 -3.25 -8.76 -8.35
CA ALA A 162 -1.80 -8.91 -8.14
C ALA A 162 -1.06 -7.59 -7.82
N GLY A 163 -1.61 -6.44 -8.21
CA GLY A 163 -1.11 -5.12 -7.82
C GLY A 163 -1.15 -4.87 -6.31
N SER A 164 -1.99 -5.57 -5.55
CA SER A 164 -1.99 -5.48 -4.09
C SER A 164 -0.68 -5.99 -3.48
N PHE A 165 -0.07 -7.03 -4.05
CA PHE A 165 1.25 -7.53 -3.63
C PHE A 165 2.32 -6.45 -3.83
N ILE A 166 2.29 -5.78 -4.97
CA ILE A 166 3.20 -4.66 -5.26
C ILE A 166 3.02 -3.54 -4.25
N THR A 167 1.80 -3.18 -3.84
CA THR A 167 1.61 -2.14 -2.80
C THR A 167 2.17 -2.56 -1.45
N TYR A 168 2.01 -3.83 -1.07
CA TYR A 168 2.53 -4.36 0.18
C TYR A 168 4.05 -4.35 0.17
N GLU A 169 4.66 -4.92 -0.87
CA GLU A 169 6.11 -4.95 -1.04
C GLU A 169 6.70 -3.55 -1.19
N TYR A 170 5.97 -2.63 -1.82
CA TYR A 170 6.36 -1.22 -1.88
C TYR A 170 6.44 -0.60 -0.47
N MET A 171 5.41 -0.80 0.35
CA MET A 171 5.42 -0.30 1.73
C MET A 171 6.57 -0.93 2.53
N PHE A 172 6.73 -2.25 2.47
CA PHE A 172 7.80 -2.98 3.15
C PHE A 172 9.20 -2.53 2.72
N ASN A 173 9.42 -2.31 1.43
CA ASN A 173 10.76 -2.03 0.92
C ASN A 173 11.12 -0.54 0.91
N LYS A 174 10.13 0.35 0.76
CA LYS A 174 10.36 1.77 0.42
C LYS A 174 9.97 2.75 1.52
N LEU A 175 9.07 2.41 2.47
CA LEU A 175 8.72 3.31 3.57
C LEU A 175 9.87 3.44 4.58
N ARG A 176 10.05 4.65 5.12
CA ARG A 176 11.12 4.97 6.09
C ARG A 176 10.74 4.59 7.53
N TYR A 177 10.42 3.32 7.76
CA TYR A 177 9.95 2.84 9.07
C TYR A 177 11.04 2.23 9.96
N LEU A 178 12.25 2.00 9.43
CA LEU A 178 13.35 1.43 10.19
C LEU A 178 14.07 2.53 10.97
N ASN A 179 13.99 2.45 12.30
CA ASN A 179 14.80 3.29 13.17
C ASN A 179 16.23 2.71 13.22
N VAL A 180 17.19 3.42 12.63
CA VAL A 180 18.57 2.94 12.46
C VAL A 180 19.24 2.69 13.81
N ASP A 181 19.03 3.59 14.78
CA ASP A 181 19.63 3.50 16.12
C ASP A 181 19.24 2.20 16.85
N LYS A 182 18.02 1.69 16.60
CA LYS A 182 17.49 0.47 17.23
C LYS A 182 17.60 -0.77 16.36
N LEU A 183 17.84 -0.60 15.06
CA LEU A 183 17.84 -1.70 14.10
C LEU A 183 18.89 -2.74 14.46
N PHE A 184 20.09 -2.28 14.83
CA PHE A 184 21.24 -3.14 15.10
C PHE A 184 21.29 -3.66 16.54
N ASP A 185 20.36 -3.24 17.41
CA ASP A 185 20.16 -3.89 18.72
C ASP A 185 19.46 -5.26 18.56
N ALA A 186 18.64 -5.39 17.51
CA ALA A 186 17.86 -6.60 17.23
C ALA A 186 18.60 -7.59 16.31
N VAL A 187 19.79 -7.23 15.81
CA VAL A 187 20.59 -8.05 14.90
C VAL A 187 21.94 -8.37 15.56
N GLU A 188 22.45 -9.59 15.35
CA GLU A 188 23.74 -10.01 15.88
C GLU A 188 24.92 -9.30 15.21
N VAL A 189 25.28 -8.10 15.72
CA VAL A 189 26.50 -7.36 15.37
C VAL A 189 27.44 -7.22 16.56
N SER A 190 28.73 -6.99 16.31
CA SER A 190 29.73 -6.78 17.35
C SER A 190 29.49 -5.48 18.13
N GLU A 191 29.91 -5.43 19.41
CA GLU A 191 29.81 -4.23 20.25
C GLU A 191 30.47 -2.99 19.61
N ASP A 192 31.59 -3.17 18.89
CA ASP A 192 32.25 -2.08 18.14
C ASP A 192 31.34 -1.44 17.06
N ILE A 193 30.47 -2.23 16.42
CA ILE A 193 29.47 -1.72 15.48
C ILE A 193 28.36 -0.99 16.24
N LYS A 194 27.88 -1.55 17.35
CA LYS A 194 26.84 -0.90 18.17
C LYS A 194 27.30 0.45 18.70
N ASP A 195 28.51 0.51 19.25
CA ASP A 195 29.12 1.74 19.73
C ASP A 195 29.29 2.76 18.59
N PHE A 196 29.68 2.31 17.40
CA PHE A 196 29.80 3.20 16.24
C PHE A 196 28.44 3.75 15.79
N VAL A 197 27.40 2.92 15.69
CA VAL A 197 26.03 3.33 15.34
C VAL A 197 25.52 4.35 16.36
N ALA A 198 25.66 4.06 17.67
CA ALA A 198 25.22 4.95 18.73
C ALA A 198 25.91 6.33 18.70
N ASN A 199 27.17 6.39 18.26
CA ASN A 199 27.93 7.64 18.10
C ASN A 199 27.68 8.35 16.77
N ASN A 200 27.03 7.70 15.80
CA ASN A 200 26.75 8.24 14.47
C ASN A 200 25.26 8.06 14.12
N PRO A 201 24.36 8.81 14.78
CA PRO A 201 22.92 8.68 14.55
C PRO A 201 22.55 9.04 13.11
N MET A 202 21.66 8.24 12.51
CA MET A 202 21.18 8.41 11.13
C MET A 202 19.67 8.61 11.12
N LYS A 203 19.13 9.10 10.00
CA LYS A 203 17.68 9.21 9.85
C LYS A 203 17.05 7.83 9.72
N ASN A 204 15.74 7.76 10.00
CA ASN A 204 14.97 6.55 9.69
C ASN A 204 15.11 6.19 8.20
N THR A 205 15.20 4.89 7.94
CA THR A 205 15.50 4.34 6.62
C THR A 205 14.48 3.25 6.23
N CYS A 206 14.68 2.65 5.07
CA CYS A 206 13.86 1.57 4.51
C CYS A 206 14.73 0.36 4.15
N ILE A 207 14.11 -0.81 3.97
CA ILE A 207 14.82 -2.07 3.65
C ILE A 207 15.67 -1.93 2.39
N SER A 208 15.16 -1.30 1.33
CA SER A 208 15.92 -1.13 0.08
C SER A 208 17.18 -0.26 0.24
N ALA A 209 17.18 0.69 1.18
CA ALA A 209 18.34 1.53 1.43
C ALA A 209 19.47 0.75 2.13
N LEU A 210 19.15 -0.21 3.00
CA LEU A 210 20.15 -1.09 3.61
C LEU A 210 20.93 -1.89 2.55
N SER A 211 20.20 -2.44 1.57
CA SER A 211 20.82 -3.19 0.47
C SER A 211 21.63 -2.26 -0.44
N LYS A 212 21.11 -1.08 -0.76
CA LYS A 212 21.80 -0.08 -1.58
C LYS A 212 23.07 0.46 -0.92
N ALA A 213 23.05 0.63 0.41
CA ALA A 213 24.22 1.01 1.20
C ALA A 213 25.20 -0.15 1.40
N GLN A 214 24.86 -1.38 1.01
CA GLN A 214 25.64 -2.59 1.28
C GLN A 214 25.83 -2.87 2.78
N LEU A 215 24.81 -2.57 3.59
CA LEU A 215 24.76 -2.88 5.02
C LEU A 215 24.10 -4.21 5.31
N GLY A 216 23.16 -4.62 4.46
CA GLY A 216 22.44 -5.87 4.62
C GLY A 216 21.25 -6.00 3.67
N ALA A 217 20.64 -7.18 3.68
CA ALA A 217 19.44 -7.48 2.90
C ALA A 217 18.55 -8.48 3.63
N VAL A 218 17.25 -8.44 3.33
CA VAL A 218 16.31 -9.46 3.83
C VAL A 218 16.51 -10.74 3.01
N THR A 219 16.74 -11.85 3.71
CA THR A 219 16.95 -13.17 3.14
C THR A 219 15.62 -13.83 2.77
N SER A 220 15.67 -14.94 2.03
CA SER A 220 14.44 -15.64 1.57
C SER A 220 13.62 -16.25 2.70
N ASP A 221 14.24 -16.50 3.85
CA ASP A 221 13.61 -16.94 5.10
C ASP A 221 13.15 -15.77 5.99
N GLY A 222 13.29 -14.52 5.52
CA GLY A 222 12.72 -13.34 6.16
C GLY A 222 13.60 -12.65 7.21
N HIS A 223 14.84 -13.09 7.39
CA HIS A 223 15.81 -12.50 8.32
C HIS A 223 16.59 -11.35 7.67
N LEU A 224 17.04 -10.37 8.46
CA LEU A 224 17.98 -9.37 7.96
C LEU A 224 19.41 -9.85 8.14
N ALA A 225 20.05 -10.21 7.02
CA ALA A 225 21.49 -10.49 7.01
C ALA A 225 22.27 -9.19 6.88
N VAL A 226 23.11 -8.89 7.86
CA VAL A 226 23.95 -7.68 7.92
C VAL A 226 25.42 -8.01 7.67
N ASP A 227 26.18 -7.03 7.15
CA ASP A 227 27.63 -7.13 7.06
C ASP A 227 28.24 -7.20 8.47
N LYS A 228 28.95 -8.30 8.76
CA LYS A 228 29.58 -8.53 10.06
C LYS A 228 31.02 -8.03 10.14
N ASN A 229 31.59 -7.53 9.05
CA ASN A 229 32.94 -6.95 9.06
C ASN A 229 32.87 -5.48 9.52
N PRO A 230 33.49 -5.11 10.67
CA PRO A 230 33.34 -3.77 11.22
C PRO A 230 33.85 -2.65 10.32
N GLU A 231 34.96 -2.86 9.60
CA GLU A 231 35.56 -1.82 8.76
C GLU A 231 34.68 -1.52 7.55
N THR A 232 34.21 -2.55 6.85
CA THR A 232 33.32 -2.37 5.70
C THR A 232 31.96 -1.86 6.14
N PHE A 233 31.40 -2.38 7.24
CA PHE A 233 30.16 -1.90 7.81
C PHE A 233 30.23 -0.40 8.13
N LYS A 234 31.23 0.05 8.89
CA LYS A 234 31.38 1.46 9.28
C LYS A 234 31.51 2.37 8.06
N HIS A 235 32.31 1.96 7.07
CA HIS A 235 32.47 2.71 5.82
C HIS A 235 31.15 2.86 5.04
N ASN A 236 30.38 1.77 4.95
CA ASN A 236 29.11 1.74 4.25
C ASN A 236 27.98 2.44 5.01
N TYR A 237 28.02 2.39 6.35
CA TYR A 237 27.04 3.01 7.24
C TYR A 237 27.00 4.51 7.05
N LEU A 238 28.16 5.15 6.86
CA LEU A 238 28.24 6.59 6.59
C LEU A 238 27.59 7.03 5.27
N LYS A 239 27.25 6.09 4.37
CA LYS A 239 26.52 6.35 3.12
C LYS A 239 25.03 6.09 3.22
N LEU A 240 24.53 5.67 4.39
CA LEU A 240 23.15 5.25 4.56
C LEU A 240 22.17 6.37 4.25
N ASP A 241 22.40 7.60 4.71
CA ASP A 241 21.53 8.74 4.43
C ASP A 241 21.38 9.01 2.91
N GLU A 242 22.47 8.89 2.14
CA GLU A 242 22.43 9.00 0.68
C GLU A 242 21.60 7.86 0.06
N ALA A 243 21.83 6.63 0.52
CA ALA A 243 21.06 5.47 0.08
C ALA A 243 19.57 5.60 0.44
N THR A 244 19.23 6.17 1.59
CA THR A 244 17.87 6.46 2.05
C THR A 244 17.18 7.42 1.11
N GLU A 245 17.81 8.55 0.77
CA GLU A 245 17.22 9.51 -0.17
C GLU A 245 17.06 8.91 -1.58
N ALA A 246 17.99 8.04 -2.00
CA ALA A 246 17.93 7.40 -3.30
C ALA A 246 16.88 6.27 -3.37
N ALA A 247 16.77 5.42 -2.35
CA ALA A 247 15.96 4.20 -2.39
C ALA A 247 14.58 4.33 -1.72
N CYS A 248 14.46 5.12 -0.65
CA CYS A 248 13.21 5.21 0.11
C CYS A 248 12.28 6.28 -0.47
N VAL A 249 10.98 6.11 -0.25
CA VAL A 249 10.00 7.16 -0.50
C VAL A 249 10.22 8.31 0.49
N PRO A 250 10.06 9.59 0.10
CA PRO A 250 10.19 10.69 1.04
C PRO A 250 9.11 10.63 2.13
N GLN A 251 9.50 11.03 3.34
CA GLN A 251 8.62 10.96 4.51
C GLN A 251 7.32 11.75 4.30
N GLY A 252 6.19 11.14 4.63
CA GLY A 252 4.87 11.79 4.56
C GLY A 252 4.31 12.05 3.16
N VAL A 253 4.98 11.57 2.09
CA VAL A 253 4.47 11.60 0.70
C VAL A 253 3.33 10.60 0.53
N LEU A 254 3.54 9.34 0.93
CA LEU A 254 2.50 8.32 0.89
C LEU A 254 1.48 8.59 2.00
N LYS A 255 0.20 8.69 1.64
CA LYS A 255 -0.92 8.88 2.58
C LYS A 255 -1.74 7.63 2.82
N GLY A 256 -1.67 6.68 1.89
CA GLY A 256 -2.31 5.40 2.10
C GLY A 256 -2.34 4.51 0.88
N VAL A 257 -2.95 3.35 1.08
CA VAL A 257 -3.09 2.29 0.10
C VAL A 257 -4.54 1.81 0.11
N VAL A 258 -5.10 1.57 -1.08
CA VAL A 258 -6.38 0.91 -1.28
C VAL A 258 -6.16 -0.32 -2.14
N ASN A 259 -6.31 -1.49 -1.52
CA ASN A 259 -6.26 -2.78 -2.17
C ASN A 259 -7.66 -3.29 -2.47
N PHE A 260 -7.87 -3.86 -3.65
CA PHE A 260 -9.16 -4.39 -4.07
C PHE A 260 -9.00 -5.52 -5.06
N ALA A 261 -9.98 -6.43 -5.07
CA ALA A 261 -9.82 -7.75 -5.68
C ALA A 261 -8.59 -8.50 -5.11
N SER A 262 -8.27 -8.21 -3.85
CA SER A 262 -6.97 -8.46 -3.25
C SER A 262 -6.95 -9.84 -2.57
N PRO A 263 -6.02 -10.74 -2.96
CA PRO A 263 -5.82 -12.02 -2.29
C PRO A 263 -4.75 -11.97 -1.19
N LEU A 264 -4.34 -10.79 -0.71
CA LEU A 264 -3.21 -10.62 0.23
C LEU A 264 -3.16 -11.64 1.38
N VAL A 265 -4.30 -11.91 2.02
CA VAL A 265 -4.41 -12.84 3.15
C VAL A 265 -3.99 -14.27 2.78
N LEU A 266 -4.22 -14.71 1.54
CA LEU A 266 -3.85 -16.05 1.08
C LEU A 266 -2.34 -16.23 0.87
N PHE A 267 -1.64 -15.15 0.51
CA PHE A 267 -0.22 -15.21 0.16
C PHE A 267 0.70 -14.79 1.31
N TYR A 268 0.18 -14.04 2.28
CA TYR A 268 0.89 -13.64 3.49
C TYR A 268 0.25 -14.26 4.74
N SER A 269 -0.24 -15.50 4.63
CA SER A 269 -0.81 -16.24 5.77
C SER A 269 0.26 -16.71 6.76
N ASP A 270 1.51 -16.77 6.30
CA ASP A 270 2.72 -16.99 7.11
C ASP A 270 2.94 -15.90 8.16
N LEU A 271 2.30 -14.73 8.03
CA LEU A 271 2.22 -13.75 9.12
C LEU A 271 1.53 -14.28 10.40
N ALA A 272 0.82 -15.40 10.30
CA ALA A 272 0.27 -16.11 11.47
C ALA A 272 1.28 -17.07 12.12
N ASP A 273 2.43 -17.33 11.49
CA ASP A 273 3.51 -18.17 12.03
C ASP A 273 4.33 -17.36 13.05
N PRO A 274 4.36 -17.78 14.33
CA PRO A 274 5.12 -17.08 15.37
C PRO A 274 6.63 -17.10 15.16
N ASP A 275 7.15 -18.05 14.37
CA ASP A 275 8.59 -18.22 14.12
C ASP A 275 9.07 -17.45 12.88
N TYR A 276 8.15 -16.84 12.11
CA TYR A 276 8.49 -16.07 10.91
C TYR A 276 9.05 -14.68 11.31
N GLU A 277 10.37 -14.46 11.17
CA GLU A 277 11.04 -13.24 11.65
C GLU A 277 10.64 -11.96 10.90
N LEU A 278 10.03 -12.10 9.72
CA LEU A 278 9.37 -11.00 9.01
C LEU A 278 8.30 -10.31 9.88
N THR A 279 7.79 -10.99 10.93
CA THR A 279 6.98 -10.35 11.98
C THR A 279 7.68 -9.16 12.62
N TYR A 280 9.01 -9.14 12.83
CA TYR A 280 9.73 -7.98 13.38
C TYR A 280 9.55 -6.76 12.49
N TYR A 281 9.92 -6.84 11.21
CA TYR A 281 9.82 -5.70 10.30
C TYR A 281 8.37 -5.29 10.02
N ASN A 282 7.47 -6.26 9.94
CA ASN A 282 6.04 -5.99 9.77
C ASN A 282 5.42 -5.30 11.00
N LYS A 283 5.94 -5.56 12.21
CA LYS A 283 5.57 -4.80 13.42
C LYS A 283 5.96 -3.33 13.31
N PHE A 284 7.18 -3.03 12.85
CA PHE A 284 7.58 -1.63 12.63
C PHE A 284 6.84 -0.98 11.47
N LEU A 285 6.56 -1.72 10.40
CA LEU A 285 5.74 -1.24 9.31
C LEU A 285 4.32 -0.92 9.79
N LEU A 286 3.67 -1.81 10.54
CA LEU A 286 2.35 -1.58 11.12
C LEU A 286 2.37 -0.36 12.05
N LYS A 287 3.35 -0.29 12.95
CA LYS A 287 3.57 0.87 13.82
C LYS A 287 3.69 2.15 13.00
N ASN A 288 4.50 2.15 11.95
CA ASN A 288 4.69 3.28 11.07
C ASN A 288 3.41 3.69 10.33
N ILE A 289 2.65 2.73 9.79
CA ILE A 289 1.35 2.99 9.16
C ILE A 289 0.44 3.76 10.12
N ILE A 290 0.35 3.32 11.38
CA ILE A 290 -0.51 3.93 12.37
C ILE A 290 0.03 5.28 12.88
N GLU A 291 1.32 5.41 13.16
CA GLU A 291 1.88 6.65 13.75
C GLU A 291 2.07 7.78 12.73
N ASP A 292 2.42 7.46 11.48
CA ASP A 292 2.63 8.45 10.43
C ASP A 292 1.32 8.89 9.75
N GLY A 293 0.18 8.35 10.17
CA GLY A 293 -1.12 8.75 9.63
C GLY A 293 -1.45 8.14 8.28
N LEU A 294 -0.88 6.98 7.94
CA LEU A 294 -1.21 6.25 6.70
C LEU A 294 -2.48 5.43 6.92
N PHE A 295 -3.28 5.29 5.87
CA PHE A 295 -4.36 4.32 5.84
C PHE A 295 -4.02 3.12 4.94
N LEU A 296 -4.40 1.92 5.37
CA LEU A 296 -4.36 0.71 4.56
C LEU A 296 -5.77 0.14 4.50
N LEU A 297 -6.40 0.25 3.33
CA LEU A 297 -7.74 -0.21 3.08
C LEU A 297 -7.74 -1.43 2.18
N THR A 298 -8.48 -2.46 2.55
CA THR A 298 -8.87 -3.54 1.64
C THR A 298 -10.36 -3.42 1.37
N VAL A 299 -10.76 -3.32 0.10
CA VAL A 299 -12.17 -3.20 -0.31
C VAL A 299 -12.48 -4.20 -1.40
N ASN A 300 -12.99 -5.37 -0.99
CA ASN A 300 -13.35 -6.44 -1.90
C ASN A 300 -14.87 -6.55 -2.07
N PHE A 301 -15.28 -7.04 -3.24
CA PHE A 301 -16.64 -7.50 -3.43
C PHE A 301 -16.84 -8.87 -2.79
N LYS A 302 -17.93 -9.04 -2.05
CA LYS A 302 -18.23 -10.30 -1.35
C LYS A 302 -18.44 -11.50 -2.28
N GLU A 303 -18.70 -11.25 -3.57
CA GLU A 303 -18.82 -12.30 -4.58
C GLU A 303 -17.49 -12.64 -5.27
N ASP A 304 -16.44 -11.85 -5.03
CA ASP A 304 -15.15 -12.04 -5.67
C ASP A 304 -14.40 -13.20 -5.01
N PRO A 305 -14.22 -14.33 -5.71
CA PRO A 305 -13.57 -15.51 -5.11
C PRO A 305 -12.09 -15.28 -4.79
N MET A 306 -11.45 -14.27 -5.40
CA MET A 306 -10.05 -13.93 -5.15
C MET A 306 -9.89 -12.75 -4.17
N GLY A 307 -10.98 -12.02 -3.89
CA GLY A 307 -11.01 -10.95 -2.90
C GLY A 307 -11.14 -11.52 -1.50
N TYR A 308 -10.07 -12.12 -0.99
CA TYR A 308 -10.11 -12.86 0.26
C TYR A 308 -10.16 -11.90 1.46
N PRO A 309 -11.16 -12.01 2.35
CA PRO A 309 -11.31 -11.12 3.49
C PRO A 309 -10.24 -11.39 4.56
N SER A 310 -9.90 -10.37 5.35
CA SER A 310 -9.30 -10.61 6.65
C SER A 310 -10.32 -11.28 7.59
N THR A 311 -9.84 -12.04 8.57
CA THR A 311 -10.71 -12.70 9.57
C THR A 311 -11.51 -11.68 10.37
N GLN A 312 -10.85 -10.59 10.79
CA GLN A 312 -11.52 -9.49 11.47
C GLN A 312 -10.74 -8.20 11.32
N ASN A 313 -11.45 -7.08 11.50
CA ASN A 313 -10.81 -5.79 11.75
C ASN A 313 -10.28 -5.73 13.18
N LEU A 314 -9.02 -5.37 13.34
CA LEU A 314 -8.36 -5.24 14.63
C LEU A 314 -8.53 -3.82 15.19
N THR A 315 -8.75 -3.71 16.50
CA THR A 315 -8.66 -2.44 17.21
C THR A 315 -7.20 -2.03 17.43
N LEU A 316 -6.95 -0.80 17.87
CA LEU A 316 -5.58 -0.37 18.24
C LEU A 316 -4.98 -1.26 19.35
N GLU A 317 -5.80 -1.60 20.35
CA GLU A 317 -5.39 -2.49 21.44
C GLU A 317 -5.09 -3.92 20.93
N ASP A 318 -5.90 -4.45 20.02
CA ASP A 318 -5.61 -5.75 19.40
C ASP A 318 -4.30 -5.72 18.61
N MET A 319 -4.02 -4.63 17.89
CA MET A 319 -2.78 -4.45 17.14
C MET A 319 -1.58 -4.39 18.08
N GLU A 320 -1.63 -3.59 19.15
CA GLU A 320 -0.56 -3.50 20.15
C GLU A 320 -0.28 -4.87 20.79
N ASN A 321 -1.33 -5.57 21.22
CA ASN A 321 -1.22 -6.85 21.89
C ASN A 321 -0.70 -7.97 20.95
N LYS A 322 -1.25 -8.07 19.74
CA LYS A 322 -0.85 -9.12 18.77
C LYS A 322 0.53 -8.87 18.18
N ALA A 323 0.86 -7.61 17.90
CA ALA A 323 2.13 -7.23 17.29
C ALA A 323 3.22 -7.00 18.34
N ASN A 324 2.89 -6.95 19.64
CA ASN A 324 3.82 -6.58 20.71
C ASN A 324 4.54 -5.25 20.43
N ILE A 325 3.75 -4.23 20.07
CA ILE A 325 4.21 -2.86 19.83
C ILE A 325 3.54 -1.89 20.79
N ASN A 326 4.17 -0.76 21.05
CA ASN A 326 3.59 0.35 21.79
C ASN A 326 3.36 1.52 20.83
N LEU A 327 2.11 1.91 20.61
CA LEU A 327 1.71 2.98 19.70
C LEU A 327 1.74 4.35 20.41
N LYS A 328 2.33 5.35 19.75
CA LYS A 328 2.43 6.74 20.20
C LYS A 328 1.66 7.62 19.23
N GLU A 329 0.68 8.35 19.75
CA GLU A 329 -0.15 9.26 18.95
C GLU A 329 -0.70 8.63 17.65
N PRO A 330 -1.46 7.52 17.73
CA PRO A 330 -1.99 6.85 16.55
C PRO A 330 -2.88 7.80 15.72
N LYS A 331 -2.61 7.89 14.41
CA LYS A 331 -3.30 8.75 13.44
C LYS A 331 -3.80 8.00 12.20
N GLY A 332 -3.11 6.93 11.83
CA GLY A 332 -3.38 6.08 10.67
C GLY A 332 -4.31 4.92 11.01
N PHE A 333 -4.64 4.08 10.03
CA PHE A 333 -5.52 2.94 10.29
C PHE A 333 -5.42 1.83 9.25
N VAL A 334 -5.72 0.60 9.68
CA VAL A 334 -5.89 -0.56 8.79
C VAL A 334 -7.34 -0.99 8.86
N PHE A 335 -7.99 -1.19 7.71
CA PHE A 335 -9.39 -1.62 7.67
C PHE A 335 -9.73 -2.45 6.43
N ASP A 336 -10.42 -3.56 6.64
CA ASP A 336 -10.97 -4.44 5.62
C ASP A 336 -12.50 -4.24 5.52
N ASN A 337 -12.95 -3.98 4.29
CA ASN A 337 -14.34 -4.05 3.89
C ASN A 337 -14.51 -4.96 2.66
N SER A 338 -14.45 -6.26 2.90
CA SER A 338 -14.70 -7.30 1.90
C SER A 338 -16.17 -7.72 1.81
N THR A 339 -17.09 -6.93 2.37
CA THR A 339 -18.55 -7.24 2.40
C THR A 339 -19.34 -6.55 1.28
N VAL A 340 -18.66 -5.86 0.36
CA VAL A 340 -19.31 -4.99 -0.63
C VAL A 340 -20.05 -5.81 -1.68
N TRP A 341 -21.32 -5.50 -1.95
CA TRP A 341 -22.11 -6.21 -2.96
C TRP A 341 -21.93 -5.58 -4.35
N SER A 342 -21.29 -6.29 -5.27
CA SER A 342 -21.13 -5.87 -6.68
C SER A 342 -22.42 -6.04 -7.52
N LYS A 343 -23.33 -6.91 -7.05
CA LYS A 343 -24.48 -7.45 -7.79
C LYS A 343 -24.08 -8.20 -9.07
N ARG A 344 -22.90 -8.80 -9.08
CA ARG A 344 -22.39 -9.67 -10.14
C ARG A 344 -22.28 -11.10 -9.62
N THR A 345 -22.21 -12.05 -10.55
CA THR A 345 -21.89 -13.45 -10.23
C THR A 345 -20.40 -13.58 -9.92
N PHE A 346 -20.01 -14.63 -9.20
CA PHE A 346 -18.61 -14.86 -8.80
C PHE A 346 -17.64 -14.90 -9.99
N LEU A 347 -18.08 -15.41 -11.14
CA LEU A 347 -17.30 -15.47 -12.38
C LEU A 347 -16.89 -14.10 -12.92
N LEU A 348 -17.69 -13.06 -12.64
CA LEU A 348 -17.47 -11.71 -13.14
C LEU A 348 -17.07 -10.73 -12.04
N ALA A 349 -17.22 -11.12 -10.77
CA ALA A 349 -17.02 -10.23 -9.63
C ALA A 349 -15.60 -9.67 -9.60
N HIS A 350 -14.58 -10.50 -9.86
CA HIS A 350 -13.17 -10.12 -9.83
C HIS A 350 -12.78 -9.00 -10.80
N THR A 351 -13.39 -8.96 -11.99
CA THR A 351 -13.15 -7.92 -13.00
C THR A 351 -14.19 -6.80 -12.93
N SER A 352 -15.20 -6.93 -12.07
CA SER A 352 -16.33 -6.01 -12.05
C SER A 352 -16.03 -4.65 -11.41
N TYR A 353 -14.91 -4.47 -10.71
CA TYR A 353 -14.55 -3.19 -10.05
C TYR A 353 -14.56 -2.01 -11.05
N TRP A 354 -14.16 -2.25 -12.29
CA TRP A 354 -14.17 -1.28 -13.38
C TRP A 354 -15.58 -0.98 -13.92
N SER A 355 -16.43 -2.00 -14.02
CA SER A 355 -17.79 -1.87 -14.54
C SER A 355 -18.77 -1.34 -13.48
N ALA A 356 -18.60 -1.76 -12.22
CA ALA A 356 -19.32 -1.34 -11.02
C ALA A 356 -18.68 -0.13 -10.32
N ARG A 357 -17.86 0.65 -11.04
CA ARG A 357 -17.10 1.80 -10.55
C ARG A 357 -17.86 2.76 -9.62
N ARG A 358 -19.15 3.02 -9.87
CA ARG A 358 -19.96 3.89 -8.99
C ARG A 358 -20.14 3.29 -7.59
N THR A 359 -20.43 2.00 -7.51
CA THR A 359 -20.56 1.27 -6.25
C THR A 359 -19.21 1.19 -5.56
N PHE A 360 -18.18 0.78 -6.31
CA PHE A 360 -16.82 0.64 -5.78
C PHE A 360 -16.29 1.95 -5.20
N SER A 361 -16.29 3.05 -5.98
CA SER A 361 -15.80 4.35 -5.51
C SER A 361 -16.52 4.86 -4.26
N LYS A 362 -17.85 4.70 -4.21
CA LYS A 362 -18.65 5.09 -3.04
C LYS A 362 -18.25 4.28 -1.80
N GLU A 363 -18.06 2.98 -1.96
CA GLU A 363 -17.70 2.10 -0.85
C GLU A 363 -16.25 2.32 -0.41
N VAL A 364 -15.31 2.68 -1.29
CA VAL A 364 -13.94 3.09 -0.88
C VAL A 364 -13.99 4.33 0.04
N ALA A 365 -14.64 5.42 -0.38
CA ALA A 365 -14.73 6.63 0.44
C ALA A 365 -15.45 6.39 1.78
N LYS A 366 -16.44 5.49 1.79
CA LYS A 366 -17.15 5.09 3.00
C LYS A 366 -16.30 4.18 3.90
N SER A 367 -15.53 3.25 3.34
CA SER A 367 -14.60 2.39 4.08
C SER A 367 -13.51 3.19 4.76
N TYR A 368 -13.01 4.25 4.12
CA TYR A 368 -12.09 5.20 4.76
C TYR A 368 -12.70 5.77 6.06
N VAL A 369 -13.91 6.30 5.98
CA VAL A 369 -14.61 6.90 7.13
C VAL A 369 -14.91 5.86 8.21
N ILE A 370 -15.42 4.69 7.82
CA ILE A 370 -15.75 3.61 8.74
C ILE A 370 -14.49 3.10 9.43
N GLY A 371 -13.39 2.89 8.71
CA GLY A 371 -12.13 2.41 9.26
C GLY A 371 -11.56 3.40 10.27
N TYR A 372 -11.51 4.69 9.92
CA TYR A 372 -11.09 5.73 10.86
C TYR A 372 -11.94 5.71 12.14
N LYS A 373 -13.28 5.72 12.01
CA LYS A 373 -14.17 5.66 13.19
C LYS A 373 -14.04 4.35 13.97
N PHE A 374 -13.83 3.22 13.30
CA PHE A 374 -13.66 1.94 13.97
C PHE A 374 -12.42 1.93 14.89
N LEU A 375 -11.35 2.64 14.52
CA LEU A 375 -10.14 2.72 15.34
C LEU A 375 -10.21 3.82 16.41
N TYR A 376 -10.88 4.95 16.12
CA TYR A 376 -10.79 6.15 16.95
C TYR A 376 -12.08 6.55 17.69
N ASP A 377 -13.23 5.98 17.35
CA ASP A 377 -14.52 6.23 18.01
C ASP A 377 -15.00 4.95 18.72
N LYS A 378 -14.81 4.89 20.05
CA LYS A 378 -15.14 3.72 20.88
C LYS A 378 -16.63 3.35 20.81
N ASP A 379 -17.53 4.33 20.75
CA ASP A 379 -18.97 4.06 20.68
C ASP A 379 -19.36 3.46 19.32
N PHE A 380 -18.75 3.97 18.25
CA PHE A 380 -18.92 3.42 16.91
C PHE A 380 -18.33 2.01 16.79
N GLN A 381 -17.13 1.80 17.34
CA GLN A 381 -16.46 0.51 17.41
C GLN A 381 -17.34 -0.54 18.11
N LEU A 382 -17.82 -0.24 19.33
CA LEU A 382 -18.71 -1.14 20.09
C LEU A 382 -20.00 -1.47 19.33
N LYS A 383 -20.57 -0.50 18.59
CA LYS A 383 -21.74 -0.73 17.74
C LYS A 383 -21.46 -1.70 16.58
N LEU A 384 -20.26 -1.64 15.98
CA LEU A 384 -19.90 -2.52 14.87
C LEU A 384 -19.58 -3.95 15.34
N ILE A 385 -18.84 -4.08 16.44
CA ILE A 385 -18.54 -5.37 17.08
C ILE A 385 -19.85 -6.07 17.45
N LYS A 386 -20.78 -5.38 18.12
CA LYS A 386 -22.10 -5.95 18.48
C LYS A 386 -22.93 -6.40 17.28
N LYS A 387 -22.76 -5.75 16.12
CA LYS A 387 -23.52 -6.09 14.90
C LYS A 387 -22.89 -7.21 14.09
N ARG A 388 -21.71 -7.73 14.48
CA ARG A 388 -20.93 -8.74 13.72
C ARG A 388 -20.74 -8.37 12.24
N LYS A 389 -20.77 -7.07 11.92
CA LYS A 389 -20.82 -6.61 10.52
C LYS A 389 -19.44 -6.65 9.86
N TYR A 390 -18.37 -6.68 10.66
CA TYR A 390 -16.97 -6.62 10.23
C TYR A 390 -16.03 -7.46 11.13
N THR A 391 -16.61 -8.34 11.95
CA THR A 391 -15.92 -9.34 12.76
C THR A 391 -16.46 -10.70 12.32
N SER A 392 -15.62 -11.59 11.79
CA SER A 392 -16.04 -12.99 11.65
C SER A 392 -15.86 -13.65 13.00
N ASP A 393 -16.94 -13.76 13.78
CA ASP A 393 -17.02 -14.84 14.77
C ASP A 393 -17.19 -16.13 13.93
N LEU A 394 -16.10 -16.86 13.74
CA LEU A 394 -16.16 -18.31 13.51
C LEU A 394 -15.99 -19.00 14.85
#